data_AF-A0A2S7RXI5-F1
#
_entry.id   AF-A0A2S7RXI5-F1
#
_cell.length_a   1.000
_cell.length_b   1.000
_cell.length_c   1.000
_cell.angle_alpha   90.00
_cell.angle_beta   90.00
_cell.angle_gamma   90.00
#
_symmetry.space_group_name_H-M   'P 1'
#
loop_
_entity.id
_entity.type
_entity.pdbx_description
1 polymer ?
#
loop_
_entity_poly.entity_id
_entity_poly.type
_entity_poly.pdbx_seq_one_letter_code
_entity_poly.pdbx_strand_id
1 'polypeptide(L)'
;MNKQEIIKKLESIKAIGNDAIAACYNESINAGITLMKKIDEPQKPVVPKFVAEWIEYAKKKGDSLAISFKPWNLYGVEYSKADRWIEDNQETFARAWIDGYEVEKEPLYTVTLSLDLKYYLVIDEYECDGISPTLTTSSDVLGYRYFLTEKEIKSADENLWLIAVPVEEVAEG
;
A
#
# COMPACT_ATOMS: atom_id res chain seq x y z
N MET A 1 -16.26 -5.09 -13.95
CA MET A 1 -15.73 -4.94 -15.31
C MET A 1 -14.86 -3.69 -15.30
N ASN A 2 -13.56 -3.83 -15.46
CA ASN A 2 -12.67 -2.67 -15.38
C ASN A 2 -12.78 -1.83 -16.67
N LYS A 3 -12.26 -0.60 -16.65
CA LYS A 3 -12.32 0.34 -17.79
C LYS A 3 -11.71 -0.26 -19.05
N GLN A 4 -10.61 -1.00 -18.93
CA GLN A 4 -9.93 -1.63 -20.06
C GLN A 4 -10.77 -2.73 -20.72
N GLU A 5 -11.50 -3.53 -19.94
CA GLU A 5 -12.42 -4.56 -20.45
C GLU A 5 -13.56 -3.92 -21.26
N ILE A 6 -14.10 -2.79 -20.80
CA ILE A 6 -15.15 -2.06 -21.52
C ILE A 6 -14.61 -1.54 -22.86
N ILE A 7 -13.42 -0.93 -22.85
CA ILE A 7 -12.78 -0.43 -24.09
C ILE A 7 -12.54 -1.57 -25.08
N LYS A 8 -12.01 -2.72 -24.63
CA LYS A 8 -11.82 -3.90 -25.51
C LYS A 8 -13.14 -4.38 -26.12
N LYS A 9 -14.23 -4.42 -25.33
CA LYS A 9 -15.56 -4.77 -25.85
C LYS A 9 -16.04 -3.77 -26.90
N LEU A 10 -15.88 -2.47 -26.65
CA LEU A 10 -16.21 -1.42 -27.63
C LEU A 10 -15.38 -1.55 -28.91
N GLU A 11 -14.10 -1.91 -28.80
CA GLU A 11 -13.27 -2.17 -29.98
C GLU A 11 -13.73 -3.40 -30.77
N SER A 12 -14.17 -4.46 -30.08
CA SER A 12 -14.62 -5.71 -30.72
C SER A 12 -15.91 -5.58 -31.52
N ILE A 13 -16.75 -4.57 -31.22
CA ILE A 13 -18.02 -4.35 -31.92
C ILE A 13 -17.88 -3.45 -33.15
N LYS A 14 -16.69 -2.91 -33.43
CA LYS A 14 -16.44 -2.07 -34.62
C LYS A 14 -16.79 -2.81 -35.91
N ALA A 15 -17.38 -2.08 -36.86
CA ALA A 15 -17.72 -2.61 -38.17
C ALA A 15 -16.45 -2.88 -38.99
N ILE A 16 -16.43 -4.00 -39.71
CA ILE A 16 -15.37 -4.37 -40.65
C ILE A 16 -15.77 -3.84 -42.03
N GLY A 17 -15.05 -2.82 -42.53
CA GLY A 17 -15.33 -2.20 -43.82
C GLY A 17 -14.97 -0.71 -43.81
N ASN A 18 -14.82 -0.14 -45.01
CA ASN A 18 -14.48 1.28 -45.21
C ASN A 18 -15.58 2.07 -45.94
N ASP A 19 -16.80 1.52 -46.02
CA ASP A 19 -17.95 2.26 -46.53
C ASP A 19 -18.39 3.35 -45.54
N ALA A 20 -19.21 4.29 -46.01
CA ALA A 20 -19.64 5.44 -45.22
C ALA A 20 -20.44 5.05 -43.96
N ILE A 21 -21.17 3.92 -43.99
CA ILE A 21 -21.96 3.43 -42.85
C ILE A 21 -21.00 2.85 -41.79
N ALA A 22 -20.04 2.03 -42.20
CA ALA A 22 -19.00 1.50 -41.32
C ALA A 22 -18.16 2.63 -40.68
N ALA A 23 -17.82 3.67 -41.45
CA ALA A 23 -17.10 4.83 -40.95
C ALA A 23 -17.87 5.59 -39.87
N CYS A 24 -19.14 5.94 -40.14
CA CYS A 24 -20.01 6.65 -39.20
C CYS A 24 -20.26 5.84 -37.90
N TYR A 25 -20.47 4.53 -38.03
CA TYR A 25 -20.61 3.63 -36.89
C TYR A 25 -19.33 3.62 -36.04
N ASN A 26 -18.16 3.42 -36.66
CA ASN A 26 -16.88 3.36 -35.95
C ASN A 26 -16.50 4.70 -35.29
N GLU A 27 -16.89 5.83 -35.87
CA GLU A 27 -16.72 7.16 -35.28
C GLU A 27 -17.51 7.28 -33.96
N SER A 28 -18.77 6.82 -33.95
CA SER A 28 -19.61 6.80 -32.75
C SER A 28 -19.00 5.92 -31.64
N ILE A 29 -18.47 4.75 -32.00
CA ILE A 29 -17.75 3.87 -31.06
C ILE A 29 -16.49 4.54 -30.53
N ASN A 30 -15.71 5.20 -31.38
CA ASN A 30 -14.49 5.92 -30.97
C ASN A 30 -14.81 7.08 -30.02
N ALA A 31 -15.91 7.81 -30.23
CA ALA A 31 -16.38 8.83 -29.32
C ALA A 31 -16.73 8.22 -27.94
N GLY A 32 -17.42 7.08 -27.92
CA GLY A 32 -17.70 6.32 -26.69
C GLY A 32 -16.43 5.87 -25.96
N ILE A 33 -15.45 5.33 -26.68
CA ILE A 33 -14.13 4.96 -26.13
C ILE A 33 -13.41 6.19 -25.56
N THR A 34 -13.50 7.33 -26.25
CA THR A 34 -12.88 8.59 -25.80
C THR A 34 -13.49 9.08 -24.50
N LEU A 35 -14.81 9.03 -24.37
CA LEU A 35 -15.50 9.36 -23.12
C LEU A 35 -15.14 8.37 -22.02
N MET A 36 -15.13 7.07 -22.31
CA MET A 36 -14.71 6.04 -21.35
C MET A 36 -13.30 6.27 -20.82
N LYS A 37 -12.36 6.68 -21.68
CA LYS A 37 -10.99 7.06 -21.29
C LYS A 37 -10.92 8.24 -20.33
N LYS A 38 -11.91 9.14 -20.35
CA LYS A 38 -12.02 10.29 -19.43
C LYS A 38 -12.75 9.99 -18.13
N ILE A 39 -13.44 8.85 -18.02
CA ILE A 39 -14.05 8.42 -16.76
C ILE A 39 -12.92 7.92 -15.85
N ASP A 40 -12.80 8.53 -14.67
CA ASP A 40 -11.86 8.08 -13.66
C ASP A 40 -12.28 6.72 -13.11
N GLU A 41 -11.32 5.82 -12.93
CA GLU A 41 -11.58 4.58 -12.21
C GLU A 41 -11.84 4.92 -10.73
N PRO A 42 -12.63 4.11 -10.01
CA PRO A 42 -12.79 4.28 -8.56
C PRO A 42 -11.40 4.27 -7.93
N GLN A 43 -10.99 5.40 -7.34
CA GLN A 43 -9.69 5.48 -6.66
C GLN A 43 -9.72 4.52 -5.49
N LYS A 44 -8.81 3.54 -5.48
CA LYS A 44 -8.69 2.60 -4.38
C LYS A 44 -8.34 3.37 -3.10
N PRO A 45 -9.05 3.14 -1.99
CA PRO A 45 -8.65 3.73 -0.72
C PRO A 45 -7.28 3.20 -0.29
N VAL A 46 -6.50 4.07 0.33
CA VAL A 46 -5.29 3.68 1.06
C VAL A 46 -5.72 3.25 2.46
N VAL A 47 -5.28 2.07 2.90
CA VAL A 47 -5.59 1.53 4.22
C VAL A 47 -4.31 1.17 4.98
N PRO A 48 -4.29 1.28 6.31
CA PRO A 48 -3.16 0.82 7.11
C PRO A 48 -2.91 -0.68 6.93
N LYS A 49 -1.66 -1.11 7.12
CA LYS A 49 -1.24 -2.51 6.99
C LYS A 49 -2.07 -3.48 7.85
N PHE A 50 -2.34 -3.14 9.11
CA PHE A 50 -3.15 -4.00 9.98
C PHE A 50 -4.62 -4.15 9.52
N VAL A 51 -5.15 -3.18 8.75
CA VAL A 51 -6.48 -3.27 8.15
C VAL A 51 -6.44 -4.15 6.90
N ALA A 52 -5.41 -4.03 6.09
CA ALA A 52 -5.18 -4.90 4.94
C ALA A 52 -5.10 -6.36 5.36
N GLU A 53 -4.28 -6.67 6.37
CA GLU A 53 -4.13 -8.01 6.96
C GLU A 53 -5.48 -8.56 7.45
N TRP A 54 -6.28 -7.73 8.11
CA TRP A 54 -7.62 -8.09 8.53
C TRP A 54 -8.54 -8.44 7.35
N ILE A 55 -8.57 -7.61 6.30
CA ILE A 55 -9.40 -7.85 5.11
C ILE A 55 -9.02 -9.18 4.44
N GLU A 56 -7.72 -9.47 4.29
CA GLU A 56 -7.26 -10.73 3.72
C GLU A 56 -7.65 -11.93 4.58
N TYR A 57 -7.45 -11.82 5.89
CA TYR A 57 -7.79 -12.88 6.83
C TYR A 57 -9.29 -13.18 6.82
N ALA A 58 -10.15 -12.16 6.94
CA ALA A 58 -11.60 -12.30 6.93
C ALA A 58 -12.09 -12.92 5.60
N LYS A 59 -11.56 -12.46 4.45
CA LYS A 59 -11.89 -13.05 3.14
C LYS A 59 -11.46 -14.51 3.03
N LYS A 60 -10.27 -14.86 3.54
CA LYS A 60 -9.77 -16.25 3.56
C LYS A 60 -10.61 -17.16 4.45
N LYS A 61 -11.18 -16.62 5.52
CA LYS A 61 -12.13 -17.34 6.40
C LYS A 61 -13.53 -17.48 5.80
N GLY A 62 -13.82 -16.76 4.72
CA GLY A 62 -15.14 -16.74 4.07
C GLY A 62 -16.13 -15.81 4.77
N ASP A 63 -15.64 -14.87 5.56
CA ASP A 63 -16.51 -13.88 6.20
C ASP A 63 -17.13 -12.95 5.15
N SER A 64 -18.38 -12.58 5.41
CA SER A 64 -19.05 -11.55 4.63
C SER A 64 -18.58 -10.16 5.05
N LEU A 65 -18.73 -9.18 4.15
CA LEU A 65 -18.48 -7.77 4.45
C LEU A 65 -19.22 -7.34 5.72
N ALA A 66 -20.51 -7.67 5.84
CA ALA A 66 -21.33 -7.28 6.99
C ALA A 66 -20.78 -7.77 8.34
N ILE A 67 -20.19 -8.97 8.34
CA ILE A 67 -19.59 -9.56 9.53
C ILE A 67 -18.21 -8.94 9.80
N SER A 68 -17.43 -8.67 8.74
CA SER A 68 -16.08 -8.12 8.85
C SER A 68 -15.97 -6.72 9.48
N PHE A 69 -17.09 -6.02 9.67
CA PHE A 69 -17.16 -4.74 10.40
C PHE A 69 -16.94 -4.88 11.91
N LYS A 70 -16.98 -6.10 12.46
CA LYS A 70 -16.84 -6.33 13.89
C LYS A 70 -15.71 -7.34 14.21
N PRO A 71 -14.45 -7.03 13.83
CA PRO A 71 -13.32 -7.94 14.04
C PRO A 71 -13.20 -8.43 15.48
N TRP A 72 -13.39 -7.54 16.46
CA TRP A 72 -13.28 -7.91 17.88
C TRP A 72 -14.32 -8.95 18.28
N ASN A 73 -15.56 -8.81 17.81
CA ASN A 73 -16.63 -9.73 18.16
C ASN A 73 -16.44 -11.13 17.55
N LEU A 74 -15.64 -11.24 16.49
CA LEU A 74 -15.39 -12.50 15.79
C LEU A 74 -14.13 -13.22 16.29
N TYR A 75 -13.06 -12.46 16.48
CA TYR A 75 -11.72 -13.00 16.70
C TYR A 75 -11.00 -12.41 17.92
N GLY A 76 -11.69 -11.55 18.68
CA GLY A 76 -11.22 -11.05 19.96
C GLY A 76 -10.13 -9.98 19.86
N VAL A 77 -9.33 -9.91 20.93
CA VAL A 77 -8.41 -8.80 21.20
C VAL A 77 -7.34 -8.56 20.12
N GLU A 78 -6.98 -9.61 19.40
CA GLU A 78 -6.00 -9.59 18.32
C GLU A 78 -6.35 -8.54 17.25
N TYR A 79 -7.65 -8.36 16.96
CA TYR A 79 -8.12 -7.44 15.92
C TYR A 79 -8.69 -6.12 16.47
N SER A 80 -8.40 -5.79 17.73
CA SER A 80 -8.89 -4.56 18.39
C SER A 80 -8.47 -3.25 17.74
N LYS A 81 -7.37 -3.26 16.98
CA LYS A 81 -6.91 -2.10 16.21
C LYS A 81 -7.71 -1.93 14.93
N ALA A 82 -7.94 -3.02 14.20
CA ALA A 82 -8.79 -3.02 13.02
C ALA A 82 -10.22 -2.61 13.39
N ASP A 83 -10.74 -3.14 14.49
CA ASP A 83 -12.09 -2.84 15.01
C ASP A 83 -12.28 -1.33 15.24
N ARG A 84 -11.39 -0.71 16.04
CA ARG A 84 -11.41 0.74 16.29
C ARG A 84 -11.21 1.57 15.02
N TRP A 85 -10.30 1.17 14.13
CA TRP A 85 -10.08 1.90 12.89
C TRP A 85 -11.33 1.86 11.99
N ILE A 86 -11.99 0.70 11.90
CA ILE A 86 -13.20 0.53 11.09
C ILE A 86 -14.34 1.39 11.62
N GLU A 87 -14.49 1.54 12.94
CA GLU A 87 -15.53 2.39 13.54
C GLU A 87 -15.49 3.83 12.99
N ASP A 88 -14.28 4.39 12.83
CA ASP A 88 -14.05 5.74 12.31
C ASP A 88 -13.96 5.80 10.77
N ASN A 89 -13.76 4.66 10.09
CA ASN A 89 -13.45 4.59 8.66
C ASN A 89 -14.37 3.63 7.88
N GLN A 90 -15.64 3.52 8.26
CA GLN A 90 -16.57 2.52 7.76
C GLN A 90 -16.72 2.54 6.23
N GLU A 91 -16.83 3.73 5.63
CA GLU A 91 -16.95 3.88 4.18
C GLU A 91 -15.65 3.47 3.48
N THR A 92 -14.50 3.94 3.97
CA THR A 92 -13.17 3.58 3.45
C THR A 92 -12.96 2.07 3.52
N PHE A 93 -13.33 1.42 4.63
CA PHE A 93 -13.27 -0.02 4.79
C PHE A 93 -14.18 -0.77 3.80
N ALA A 94 -15.43 -0.34 3.65
CA ALA A 94 -16.36 -0.94 2.69
C ALA A 94 -15.83 -0.86 1.25
N ARG A 95 -15.29 0.31 0.88
CA ARG A 95 -14.67 0.53 -0.42
C ARG A 95 -13.43 -0.34 -0.60
N ALA A 96 -12.56 -0.42 0.41
CA ALA A 96 -11.37 -1.29 0.39
C ALA A 96 -11.76 -2.75 0.17
N TRP A 97 -12.86 -3.19 0.81
CA TRP A 97 -13.35 -4.55 0.67
C TRP A 97 -13.85 -4.87 -0.75
N ILE A 98 -14.61 -3.95 -1.37
CA ILE A 98 -15.31 -4.15 -2.64
C ILE A 98 -14.42 -3.81 -3.84
N ASP A 99 -13.81 -2.62 -3.83
CA ASP A 99 -13.03 -2.05 -4.94
C ASP A 99 -11.56 -2.51 -4.90
N GLY A 100 -11.13 -3.09 -3.78
CA GLY A 100 -9.72 -3.30 -3.44
C GLY A 100 -9.11 -2.07 -2.79
N TYR A 101 -7.85 -2.18 -2.36
CA TYR A 101 -7.16 -1.14 -1.61
C TYR A 101 -5.69 -1.06 -1.99
N GLU A 102 -5.05 0.04 -1.60
CA GLU A 102 -3.60 0.18 -1.53
C GLU A 102 -3.20 0.16 -0.05
N VAL A 103 -2.07 -0.46 0.26
CA VAL A 103 -1.56 -0.49 1.63
C VAL A 103 -0.73 0.77 1.85
N GLU A 104 -1.01 1.49 2.93
CA GLU A 104 -0.18 2.60 3.38
C GLU A 104 1.25 2.09 3.59
N LYS A 105 2.20 2.65 2.84
CA LYS A 105 3.61 2.37 3.04
C LYS A 105 4.03 3.09 4.31
N GLU A 106 4.41 2.34 5.34
CA GLU A 106 4.99 2.93 6.54
C GLU A 106 6.29 3.64 6.17
N PRO A 107 6.48 4.92 6.54
CA PRO A 107 7.72 5.63 6.27
C PRO A 107 8.85 4.96 7.06
N LEU A 108 9.91 4.62 6.34
CA LEU A 108 11.11 4.00 6.90
C LEU A 108 12.20 5.05 7.06
N TYR A 109 13.00 4.87 8.11
CA TYR A 109 14.06 5.78 8.50
C TYR A 109 15.34 5.00 8.78
N THR A 110 16.47 5.66 8.57
CA THR A 110 17.78 5.18 9.04
C THR A 110 18.26 6.06 10.19
N VAL A 111 18.92 5.45 11.17
CA VAL A 111 19.58 6.18 12.27
C VAL A 111 21.06 5.82 12.26
N THR A 112 21.89 6.82 11.94
CA THR A 112 23.35 6.67 11.87
C THR A 112 24.02 7.71 12.76
N LEU A 113 24.85 7.25 13.70
CA LEU A 113 25.71 8.11 14.51
C LEU A 113 27.15 8.02 13.99
N SER A 114 27.72 9.15 13.58
CA SER A 114 29.15 9.21 13.25
C SER A 114 29.95 9.34 14.54
N LEU A 115 30.85 8.37 14.79
CA LEU A 115 31.75 8.37 15.94
C LEU A 115 33.11 8.99 15.57
N ASP A 116 33.63 8.66 14.38
CA ASP A 116 34.80 9.27 13.72
C ASP A 116 34.73 9.09 12.18
N LEU A 117 35.73 9.55 11.41
CA LEU A 117 35.75 9.43 9.94
C LEU A 117 35.74 7.98 9.41
N LYS A 118 35.90 6.97 10.27
CA LYS A 118 36.03 5.56 9.89
C LYS A 118 34.89 4.68 10.42
N TYR A 119 34.28 5.04 11.54
CA TYR A 119 33.29 4.21 12.25
C TYR A 119 31.96 4.92 12.45
N TYR A 120 30.89 4.14 12.24
CA TYR A 120 29.50 4.54 12.42
C TYR A 120 28.81 3.55 13.38
N LEU A 121 27.94 4.08 14.23
CA LEU A 121 26.97 3.26 14.95
C LEU A 121 25.67 3.29 14.15
N VAL A 122 25.18 2.11 13.77
CA VAL A 122 23.91 1.95 13.07
C VAL A 122 22.97 1.13 13.92
N ILE A 123 21.70 1.50 13.91
CA ILE A 123 20.67 0.82 14.69
C ILE A 123 19.92 -0.13 13.75
N ASP A 124 19.90 -1.42 14.09
CA ASP A 124 19.33 -2.48 13.26
C ASP A 124 18.57 -3.52 14.08
N GLU A 125 17.68 -4.26 13.42
CA GLU A 125 17.01 -5.43 13.96
C GLU A 125 18.00 -6.62 14.02
N TYR A 126 18.34 -7.07 15.23
CA TYR A 126 19.18 -8.25 15.43
C TYR A 126 18.33 -9.53 15.37
N GLU A 127 18.91 -10.68 15.01
CA GLU A 127 18.26 -11.99 14.79
C GLU A 127 17.36 -12.54 15.93
N CYS A 128 17.12 -11.79 17.01
CA CYS A 128 16.28 -12.11 18.16
C CYS A 128 15.33 -10.95 18.57
N ASP A 129 14.56 -10.39 17.64
CA ASP A 129 13.46 -9.41 17.88
C ASP A 129 13.87 -8.14 18.67
N GLY A 130 15.15 -7.75 18.60
CA GLY A 130 15.71 -6.65 19.37
C GLY A 130 16.43 -5.64 18.48
N ILE A 131 16.10 -4.36 18.66
CA ILE A 131 16.83 -3.25 18.03
C ILE A 131 18.18 -3.10 18.75
N SER A 132 19.29 -3.26 18.04
CA SER A 132 20.64 -3.20 18.61
C SER A 132 21.56 -2.23 17.85
N PRO A 133 22.41 -1.48 18.56
CA PRO A 133 23.45 -0.68 17.93
C PRO A 133 24.59 -1.59 17.44
N THR A 134 24.84 -1.56 16.14
CA THR A 134 25.95 -2.26 15.48
C THR A 134 27.03 -1.26 15.08
N LEU A 135 28.27 -1.56 15.42
CA LEU A 135 29.43 -0.78 14.99
C LEU A 135 29.87 -1.24 13.59
N THR A 136 29.92 -0.31 12.64
CA THR A 136 30.28 -0.59 11.25
C THR A 136 31.28 0.43 10.71
N THR A 137 31.96 0.09 9.61
CA THR A 137 32.89 1.00 8.91
C THR A 137 32.23 1.64 7.70
N SER A 138 32.76 2.78 7.23
CA SER A 138 32.22 3.48 6.04
C SER A 138 32.01 2.60 4.81
N SER A 139 32.79 1.52 4.66
CA SER A 139 32.70 0.55 3.55
C SER A 139 31.58 -0.47 3.73
N ASP A 140 31.16 -0.73 4.96
CA ASP A 140 30.18 -1.78 5.30
C ASP A 140 28.78 -1.20 5.57
N VAL A 141 28.65 0.13 5.75
CA VAL A 141 27.35 0.83 5.89
C VAL A 141 26.41 0.57 4.69
N LEU A 142 26.96 0.28 3.51
CA LEU A 142 26.19 -0.01 2.29
C LEU A 142 25.66 -1.45 2.20
N GLY A 143 26.10 -2.36 3.08
CA GLY A 143 25.83 -3.80 2.97
C GLY A 143 24.66 -4.32 3.81
N TYR A 144 24.12 -3.52 4.72
CA TYR A 144 23.07 -3.91 5.65
C TYR A 144 21.81 -3.05 5.41
N ARG A 145 20.63 -3.67 5.44
CA ARG A 145 19.34 -3.00 5.16
C ARG A 145 18.73 -2.49 6.48
N TYR A 146 18.97 -1.22 6.77
CA TYR A 146 18.66 -0.58 8.06
C TYR A 146 17.39 0.28 8.03
N PHE A 147 16.25 -0.30 7.68
CA PHE A 147 15.02 0.45 7.54
C PHE A 147 14.10 0.20 8.72
N LEU A 148 14.02 1.19 9.63
CA LEU A 148 13.20 1.13 10.83
C LEU A 148 12.01 2.08 10.71
N THR A 149 10.88 1.69 11.29
CA THR A 149 9.73 2.58 11.47
C THR A 149 10.01 3.61 12.57
N GLU A 150 9.31 4.75 12.53
CA GLU A 150 9.35 5.75 13.62
C GLU A 150 9.09 5.11 14.99
N LYS A 151 8.16 4.16 15.04
CA LYS A 151 7.76 3.49 16.27
C LYS A 151 8.88 2.61 16.82
N GLU A 152 9.58 1.87 15.98
CA GLU A 152 10.74 1.06 16.37
C GLU A 152 11.84 1.95 16.93
N ILE A 153 12.19 3.03 16.23
CA ILE A 153 13.19 4.01 16.68
C ILE A 153 12.83 4.58 18.05
N LYS A 154 11.59 5.06 18.23
CA LYS A 154 11.10 5.62 19.49
C LYS A 154 11.00 4.59 20.61
N SER A 155 10.76 3.31 20.28
CA SER A 155 10.72 2.23 21.27
C SER A 155 12.11 1.88 21.80
N ALA A 156 13.15 2.09 21.00
CA ALA A 156 14.53 1.92 21.42
C ALA A 156 15.00 3.10 22.28
N ASP A 157 14.89 4.33 21.78
CA ASP A 157 15.16 5.58 22.50
C ASP A 157 14.59 6.77 21.72
N GLU A 158 13.78 7.61 22.38
CA GLU A 158 13.14 8.79 21.78
C GLU A 158 14.16 9.79 21.20
N ASN A 159 15.39 9.84 21.72
CA ASN A 159 16.45 10.71 21.20
C ASN A 159 16.96 10.28 19.83
N LEU A 160 16.81 9.01 19.46
CA LEU A 160 17.22 8.50 18.15
C LEU A 160 16.34 9.05 17.04
N TRP A 161 15.10 9.43 17.37
CA TRP A 161 14.19 10.07 16.42
C TRP A 161 14.73 11.43 15.94
N LEU A 162 15.47 12.15 16.78
CA LEU A 162 16.02 13.47 16.44
C LEU A 162 17.07 13.43 15.31
N ILE A 163 17.65 12.26 15.07
CA ILE A 163 18.69 12.03 14.06
C ILE A 163 18.25 11.04 12.98
N ALA A 164 16.98 10.66 12.97
CA ALA A 164 16.40 9.74 11.99
C ALA A 164 16.29 10.44 10.62
N VAL A 165 16.79 9.78 9.57
CA VAL A 165 16.74 10.29 8.19
C VAL A 165 15.74 9.45 7.39
N PRO A 166 14.71 10.05 6.77
CA PRO A 166 13.75 9.31 5.97
C PRO A 166 14.42 8.68 4.75
N VAL A 167 14.01 7.46 4.43
CA VAL A 167 14.45 6.77 3.24
C VAL A 167 13.45 7.03 2.14
N GLU A 168 13.84 7.85 1.16
CA GLU A 168 13.11 7.90 -0.10
C GLU A 168 13.35 6.56 -0.80
N GLU A 169 12.29 5.75 -0.95
CA GLU A 169 12.34 4.58 -1.82
C GLU A 169 12.76 5.07 -3.22
N VAL A 170 14.02 4.83 -3.59
CA VAL A 170 14.43 4.90 -4.99
C VAL A 170 13.59 3.84 -5.68
N ALA A 171 12.59 4.28 -6.43
CA ALA A 171 11.83 3.41 -7.32
C ALA A 171 12.84 2.72 -8.24
N GLU A 172 13.17 1.47 -7.94
CA GLU A 172 13.86 0.60 -8.87
C GLU A 172 12.94 0.46 -10.10
N GLY A 173 13.31 1.16 -11.17
CA GLY A 173 12.68 1.09 -12.48
C GLY A 173 13.11 -0.13 -13.28
#